data_AF-B3KVZ8-F1
#
_entry.id   AF-B3KVZ8-F1
#
_cell.length_a   1.000
_cell.length_b   1.000
_cell.length_c   1.000
_cell.angle_alpha   90.00
_cell.angle_beta   90.00
_cell.angle_gamma   90.00
#
_symmetry.space_group_name_H-M   'P 1'
#
loop_
_entity.id
_entity.type
_entity.pdbx_description
1 polymer ?
#
loop_
_entity_poly.entity_id
_entity_poly.type
_entity_poly.pdbx_seq_one_letter_code
_entity_poly.pdbx_strand_id
1 'polypeptide(L)'
;MPLSPLWSVLFFIMLFCLGLSSMFGNMEGVVVPLQDLRVIPPKWPKEVLTGLICLGTFLIGFIFTLNSGQYWLSLLDSYAGSIPLLIIAFCEMFSVVYVYGVDRFNKDIEFMIGHKPNIFWQVTWRVVSPLLMLIIFLFFFVVEVSQELTYSIWDPGYEEFPKSQKISYPNWVYVVVVIVAGVPSLTIPGYAIYKLIRNHCQKPGDHQGLVSTLSTASMNGDLKY
;
A
#
# COMPACT_ATOMS: atom_id res chain seq x y z
N MET A 1 36.15 -10.53 15.76
CA MET A 1 35.86 -10.24 17.18
C MET A 1 35.98 -11.53 17.99
N PRO A 2 36.39 -11.52 19.27
CA PRO A 2 36.25 -12.71 20.11
C PRO A 2 34.76 -13.13 20.15
N LEU A 3 34.47 -14.43 20.17
CA LEU A 3 33.11 -15.01 20.08
C LEU A 3 32.34 -14.67 18.78
N SER A 4 33.03 -14.65 17.62
CA SER A 4 32.40 -14.37 16.31
C SER A 4 31.13 -15.18 15.99
N PRO A 5 31.02 -16.48 16.34
CA PRO A 5 29.79 -17.25 16.10
C PRO A 5 28.57 -16.72 16.86
N LEU A 6 28.75 -16.25 18.10
CA LEU A 6 27.67 -15.70 18.93
C LEU A 6 27.10 -14.42 18.29
N TRP A 7 27.97 -13.51 17.86
CA TRP A 7 27.58 -12.28 17.19
C TRP A 7 26.84 -12.53 15.87
N SER A 8 27.27 -13.53 15.09
CA SER A 8 26.59 -13.91 13.85
C SER A 8 25.16 -14.39 14.11
N VAL A 9 24.97 -15.25 15.13
CA VAL A 9 23.63 -15.76 15.48
C VAL A 9 22.72 -14.63 15.96
N LEU A 10 23.20 -13.76 16.85
CA LEU A 10 22.42 -12.60 17.31
C LEU A 10 22.03 -11.67 16.15
N PHE A 11 22.95 -11.45 15.21
CA PHE A 11 22.69 -10.61 14.04
C PHE A 11 21.61 -11.20 13.13
N PHE A 12 21.66 -12.51 12.83
CA PHE A 12 20.63 -13.15 12.01
C PHE A 12 19.28 -13.25 12.71
N ILE A 13 19.25 -13.51 14.03
CA ILE A 13 18.01 -13.49 14.81
C ILE A 13 17.39 -12.09 14.79
N MET A 14 18.19 -11.04 14.92
CA MET A 14 17.70 -9.66 14.82
C MET A 14 17.05 -9.39 13.45
N LEU A 15 17.74 -9.72 12.35
CA LEU A 15 17.18 -9.56 11.00
C LEU A 15 15.89 -10.37 10.81
N PHE A 16 15.84 -11.60 11.34
CA PHE A 16 14.66 -12.45 11.28
C PHE A 16 13.49 -11.84 12.06
N CYS A 17 13.71 -11.35 13.28
CA CYS A 17 12.67 -10.70 14.09
C CYS A 17 12.16 -9.39 13.44
N LEU A 18 13.03 -8.61 12.81
CA LEU A 18 12.65 -7.41 12.06
C LEU A 18 11.77 -7.74 10.84
N GLY A 19 12.12 -8.80 10.11
CA GLY A 19 11.30 -9.29 9.00
C GLY A 19 9.93 -9.80 9.48
N LEU A 20 9.91 -10.60 10.54
CA LEU A 20 8.66 -11.18 11.08
C LEU A 20 7.67 -10.11 11.55
N SER A 21 8.12 -9.10 12.28
CA SER A 21 7.22 -8.06 12.81
C SER A 21 6.56 -7.24 11.70
N SER A 22 7.31 -6.92 10.64
CA SER A 22 6.76 -6.24 9.47
C SER A 22 5.76 -7.11 8.72
N MET A 23 6.04 -8.41 8.57
CA MET A 23 5.13 -9.35 7.88
C MET A 23 3.81 -9.53 8.61
N PHE A 24 3.80 -9.52 9.95
CA PHE A 24 2.56 -9.54 10.72
C PHE A 24 1.71 -8.30 10.46
N GLY A 25 2.31 -7.10 10.45
CA GLY A 25 1.59 -5.87 10.13
C GLY A 25 1.02 -5.85 8.71
N ASN A 26 1.79 -6.32 7.72
CA ASN A 26 1.31 -6.42 6.34
C ASN A 26 0.16 -7.43 6.20
N MET A 27 0.25 -8.57 6.89
CA MET A 27 -0.81 -9.58 6.86
C MET A 27 -2.12 -9.07 7.48
N GLU A 28 -2.04 -8.43 8.64
CA GLU A 28 -3.21 -7.80 9.28
C GLU A 28 -3.81 -6.70 8.41
N GLY A 29 -2.95 -5.89 7.76
CA GLY A 29 -3.36 -4.85 6.82
C GLY A 29 -4.14 -5.37 5.61
N VAL A 30 -3.96 -6.64 5.22
CA VAL A 30 -4.74 -7.27 4.15
C VAL A 30 -5.98 -7.99 4.68
N VAL A 31 -5.85 -8.70 5.81
CA VAL A 31 -6.92 -9.52 6.38
C VAL A 31 -8.06 -8.67 6.92
N VAL A 32 -7.75 -7.56 7.63
CA VAL A 32 -8.77 -6.72 8.28
C VAL A 32 -9.70 -6.06 7.26
N PRO A 33 -9.21 -5.35 6.22
CA PRO A 33 -10.10 -4.76 5.22
C PRO A 33 -10.91 -5.81 4.46
N LEU A 34 -10.33 -6.98 4.19
CA LEU A 34 -11.03 -8.06 3.50
C LEU A 34 -12.19 -8.63 4.34
N GLN A 35 -12.00 -8.71 5.66
CA GLN A 35 -13.04 -9.11 6.60
C GLN A 35 -14.13 -8.03 6.75
N ASP A 36 -13.73 -6.76 6.84
CA ASP A 36 -14.66 -5.62 6.98
C ASP A 36 -15.56 -5.45 5.75
N LEU A 37 -15.03 -5.70 4.55
CA LEU A 37 -15.77 -5.56 3.30
C LEU A 37 -16.76 -6.72 3.02
N ARG A 38 -16.82 -7.74 3.90
CA ARG A 38 -17.67 -8.95 3.78
C ARG A 38 -17.62 -9.63 2.41
N VAL A 39 -16.48 -9.56 1.71
CA VAL A 39 -16.30 -10.21 0.39
C VAL A 39 -16.40 -11.74 0.52
N ILE A 40 -16.20 -12.28 1.73
CA ILE A 40 -16.23 -13.70 2.04
C ILE A 40 -17.37 -13.97 3.04
N PRO A 41 -18.14 -15.06 2.88
CA PRO A 41 -19.26 -15.36 3.77
C PRO A 41 -18.84 -15.42 5.24
N PRO A 42 -19.61 -14.83 6.17
CA PRO A 42 -19.29 -14.71 7.60
C PRO A 42 -19.22 -16.06 8.34
N LYS A 43 -19.40 -17.18 7.63
CA LYS A 43 -19.31 -18.54 8.13
C LYS A 43 -17.87 -19.09 8.13
N TRP A 44 -16.93 -18.41 7.48
CA TRP A 44 -15.55 -18.87 7.41
C TRP A 44 -14.77 -18.37 8.62
N PRO A 45 -14.05 -19.26 9.34
CA PRO A 45 -13.20 -18.85 10.44
C PRO A 45 -12.01 -18.02 9.92
N LYS A 46 -11.64 -16.99 10.68
CA LYS A 46 -10.53 -16.06 10.35
C LYS A 46 -9.21 -16.81 10.08
N GLU A 47 -9.01 -17.93 10.77
CA GLU A 47 -7.83 -18.79 10.68
C GLU A 47 -7.68 -19.39 9.28
N VAL A 48 -8.80 -19.82 8.67
CA VAL A 48 -8.78 -20.41 7.32
C VAL A 48 -8.50 -19.34 6.27
N LEU A 49 -9.03 -18.13 6.45
CA LEU A 49 -8.75 -17.01 5.55
C LEU A 49 -7.26 -16.63 5.55
N THR A 50 -6.69 -16.45 6.75
CA THR A 50 -5.27 -16.15 6.91
C THR A 50 -4.40 -17.27 6.35
N GLY A 51 -4.77 -18.53 6.58
CA GLY A 51 -4.08 -19.69 6.01
C GLY A 51 -4.11 -19.71 4.48
N LEU A 52 -5.24 -19.39 3.85
CA LEU A 52 -5.38 -19.34 2.40
C LEU A 52 -4.54 -18.22 1.79
N ILE A 53 -4.56 -17.03 2.38
CA ILE A 53 -3.75 -15.89 1.93
C ILE A 53 -2.26 -16.23 2.07
N CYS A 54 -1.84 -16.84 3.19
CA CYS A 54 -0.47 -17.27 3.41
C CYS A 54 -0.02 -18.34 2.40
N LEU A 55 -0.90 -19.29 2.07
CA LEU A 55 -0.63 -20.31 1.06
C LEU A 55 -0.50 -19.67 -0.33
N GLY A 56 -1.37 -18.71 -0.67
CA GLY A 56 -1.29 -17.96 -1.92
C GLY A 56 0.00 -17.17 -2.05
N THR A 57 0.40 -16.45 -0.99
CA THR A 57 1.67 -15.69 -0.98
C THR A 57 2.89 -16.60 -0.99
N PHE A 58 2.83 -17.78 -0.38
CA PHE A 58 3.89 -18.78 -0.46
C PHE A 58 4.10 -19.29 -1.89
N LEU A 59 3.01 -19.60 -2.61
CA LEU A 59 3.08 -20.04 -4.02
C LEU A 59 3.67 -18.96 -4.93
N ILE A 60 3.28 -17.70 -4.74
CA ILE A 60 3.86 -16.57 -5.48
C ILE A 60 5.32 -16.38 -5.09
N GLY A 61 5.63 -16.45 -3.79
CA GLY A 61 6.98 -16.28 -3.24
C GLY A 61 7.98 -17.34 -3.71
N PHE A 62 7.50 -18.49 -4.19
CA PHE A 62 8.34 -19.53 -4.77
C PHE A 62 9.23 -19.00 -5.91
N ILE A 63 8.74 -18.03 -6.71
CA ILE A 63 9.51 -17.45 -7.82
C ILE A 63 10.83 -16.79 -7.36
N PHE A 64 10.87 -16.28 -6.12
CA PHE A 64 12.06 -15.63 -5.55
C PHE A 64 13.12 -16.63 -5.08
N THR A 65 12.77 -17.90 -4.92
CA THR A 65 13.70 -18.94 -4.46
C THR A 65 14.50 -19.59 -5.59
N LEU A 66 14.16 -19.29 -6.86
CA LEU A 66 14.89 -19.77 -8.02
C LEU A 66 16.26 -19.08 -8.16
N ASN A 67 17.16 -19.65 -8.98
CA ASN A 67 18.49 -19.07 -9.25
C ASN A 67 18.43 -17.63 -9.80
N SER A 68 17.36 -17.27 -10.50
CA SER A 68 17.11 -15.91 -11.00
C SER A 68 16.34 -15.02 -10.03
N GLY A 69 16.07 -15.49 -8.81
CA GLY A 69 15.19 -14.85 -7.83
C GLY A 69 15.63 -13.45 -7.45
N GLN A 70 16.94 -13.19 -7.39
CA GLN A 70 17.49 -11.88 -7.08
C GLN A 70 17.09 -10.80 -8.12
N TYR A 71 16.98 -11.18 -9.40
CA TYR A 71 16.53 -10.25 -10.44
C TYR A 71 15.06 -9.90 -10.27
N TRP A 72 14.22 -10.90 -9.98
CA TRP A 72 12.80 -10.69 -9.70
C TRP A 72 12.56 -9.86 -8.45
N LEU A 73 13.34 -10.11 -7.39
CA LEU A 73 13.26 -9.35 -6.14
C LEU A 73 13.64 -7.89 -6.38
N SER A 74 14.77 -7.63 -7.05
CA SER A 74 15.21 -6.27 -7.35
C SER A 74 14.21 -5.51 -8.23
N LEU A 75 13.59 -6.20 -9.19
CA LEU A 75 12.56 -5.62 -10.05
C LEU A 75 11.30 -5.25 -9.25
N LEU A 76 10.78 -6.17 -8.44
CA LEU A 76 9.56 -5.92 -7.68
C LEU A 76 9.77 -4.89 -6.56
N ASP A 77 10.95 -4.86 -5.92
CA ASP A 77 11.30 -3.83 -4.93
C ASP A 77 11.28 -2.42 -5.56
N SER A 78 11.87 -2.28 -6.76
CA SER A 78 11.93 -1.00 -7.47
C SER A 78 10.56 -0.54 -7.96
N TYR A 79 9.79 -1.43 -8.61
CA TYR A 79 8.58 -1.04 -9.35
C TYR A 79 7.26 -1.34 -8.61
N ALA A 80 7.18 -2.42 -7.83
CA ALA A 80 5.95 -2.81 -7.14
C ALA A 80 5.79 -2.11 -5.78
N GLY A 81 6.90 -1.93 -5.06
CA GLY A 81 6.90 -1.26 -3.76
C GLY A 81 6.80 0.26 -3.88
N SER A 82 7.67 0.87 -4.68
CA SER A 82 7.85 2.33 -4.62
C SER A 82 6.73 3.11 -5.32
N ILE A 83 6.48 2.82 -6.60
CA ILE A 83 5.59 3.63 -7.46
C ILE A 83 4.14 3.64 -6.93
N PRO A 84 3.50 2.48 -6.66
CA PRO A 84 2.10 2.47 -6.29
C PRO A 84 1.89 3.02 -4.88
N LEU A 85 2.79 2.70 -3.92
CA LEU A 85 2.68 3.23 -2.56
C LEU A 85 2.76 4.76 -2.54
N LEU A 86 3.66 5.37 -3.34
CA LEU A 86 3.77 6.82 -3.42
C LEU A 86 2.50 7.46 -4.00
N ILE A 87 1.93 6.88 -5.07
CA ILE A 87 0.67 7.35 -5.66
C ILE A 87 -0.47 7.24 -4.65
N ILE A 88 -0.60 6.09 -3.99
CA ILE A 88 -1.64 5.84 -2.98
C ILE A 88 -1.52 6.83 -1.82
N ALA A 89 -0.31 7.01 -1.27
CA ALA A 89 -0.06 7.95 -0.18
C ALA A 89 -0.35 9.41 -0.56
N PHE A 90 0.00 9.80 -1.79
CA PHE A 90 -0.32 11.13 -2.32
C PHE A 90 -1.84 11.33 -2.42
N CYS A 91 -2.57 10.37 -2.99
CA CYS A 91 -4.02 10.43 -3.12
C CYS A 91 -4.71 10.42 -1.75
N GLU A 92 -4.26 9.59 -0.81
CA GLU A 92 -4.80 9.52 0.55
C GLU A 92 -4.64 10.85 1.28
N MET A 93 -3.43 11.41 1.28
CA MET A 93 -3.17 12.69 1.92
C MET A 93 -3.95 13.84 1.25
N PHE A 94 -4.02 13.88 -0.08
CA PHE A 94 -4.83 14.88 -0.78
C PHE A 94 -6.33 14.75 -0.41
N SER A 95 -6.83 13.52 -0.33
CA SER A 95 -8.20 13.22 0.07
C SER A 95 -8.49 13.71 1.50
N VAL A 96 -7.62 13.44 2.47
CA VAL A 96 -7.83 13.88 3.87
C VAL A 96 -7.75 15.41 4.00
N VAL A 97 -6.76 16.06 3.39
CA VAL A 97 -6.52 17.49 3.57
C VAL A 97 -7.52 18.35 2.80
N TYR A 98 -7.77 18.04 1.53
CA TYR A 98 -8.56 18.89 0.63
C TYR A 98 -10.00 18.41 0.44
N VAL A 99 -10.25 17.09 0.31
CA VAL A 99 -11.60 16.57 0.05
C VAL A 99 -12.40 16.45 1.35
N TYR A 100 -11.81 15.87 2.40
CA TYR A 100 -12.45 15.76 3.71
C TYR A 100 -12.40 17.08 4.49
N GLY A 101 -11.28 17.80 4.37
CA GLY A 101 -11.06 19.10 4.98
C GLY A 101 -10.40 18.98 6.36
N VAL A 102 -9.27 19.68 6.53
CA VAL A 102 -8.47 19.69 7.78
C VAL A 102 -9.30 20.10 9.01
N ASP A 103 -10.24 21.02 8.86
CA ASP A 103 -11.07 21.49 9.98
C ASP A 103 -12.03 20.41 10.50
N ARG A 104 -12.50 19.51 9.63
CA ARG A 104 -13.32 18.38 10.04
C ARG A 104 -12.46 17.31 10.70
N PHE A 105 -11.29 17.02 10.12
CA PHE A 105 -10.31 16.11 10.70
C PHE A 105 -9.87 16.53 12.11
N ASN A 106 -9.63 17.83 12.34
CA ASN A 106 -9.30 18.36 13.66
C ASN A 106 -10.41 18.16 14.69
N LYS A 107 -11.69 18.24 14.27
CA LYS A 107 -12.85 17.98 15.16
C LYS A 107 -12.97 16.50 15.51
N ASP A 108 -12.68 15.61 14.57
CA ASP A 108 -12.69 14.17 14.83
C ASP A 108 -11.59 13.79 15.83
N ILE A 109 -10.40 14.39 15.70
CA ILE A 109 -9.32 14.22 16.68
C ILE A 109 -9.71 14.77 18.05
N GLU A 110 -10.33 15.95 18.10
CA GLU A 110 -10.84 16.51 19.35
C GLU A 110 -11.89 15.60 20.00
N PHE A 111 -12.75 14.96 19.21
CA PHE A 111 -13.72 13.99 19.71
C PHE A 111 -13.06 12.71 20.24
N MET A 112 -11.99 12.22 19.61
CA MET A 112 -11.29 11.00 20.02
C MET A 112 -10.40 11.19 21.25
N ILE A 113 -9.67 12.31 21.33
CA ILE A 113 -8.64 12.55 22.35
C ILE A 113 -9.15 13.50 23.45
N GLY A 114 -10.24 14.23 23.20
CA GLY A 114 -10.85 15.17 24.14
C GLY A 114 -10.24 16.58 24.13
N HIS A 115 -9.23 16.84 23.29
CA HIS A 115 -8.61 18.16 23.14
C HIS A 115 -8.20 18.45 21.69
N LYS A 116 -8.22 19.73 21.30
CA LYS A 116 -7.77 20.15 19.96
C LYS A 116 -6.26 19.98 19.79
N PRO A 117 -5.79 19.46 18.63
CA PRO A 117 -4.36 19.42 18.32
C PRO A 117 -3.79 20.84 18.21
N ASN A 118 -2.55 21.02 18.66
CA ASN A 118 -1.85 22.31 18.66
C ASN A 118 -1.75 22.90 17.23
N ILE A 119 -1.70 24.24 17.12
CA ILE A 119 -1.62 24.98 15.85
C ILE A 119 -0.44 24.51 14.99
N PHE A 120 0.68 24.12 15.61
CA PHE A 120 1.83 23.53 14.92
C PHE A 120 1.46 22.29 14.09
N TRP A 121 0.66 21.38 14.65
CA TRP A 121 0.19 20.17 13.96
C TRP A 121 -0.79 20.52 12.84
N GLN A 122 -1.67 21.49 13.08
CA GLN A 122 -2.63 21.94 12.07
C GLN A 122 -1.94 22.57 10.85
N VAL A 123 -0.93 23.41 11.07
CA VAL A 123 -0.13 24.02 9.98
C VAL A 123 0.67 22.95 9.24
N THR A 124 1.26 22.00 9.98
CA THR A 124 2.04 20.89 9.41
C THR A 124 1.18 20.02 8.49
N TRP A 125 -0.04 19.68 8.88
CA TRP A 125 -0.93 18.87 8.04
C TRP A 125 -1.55 19.66 6.89
N ARG A 126 -1.83 20.94 7.09
CA ARG A 126 -2.46 21.77 6.06
C ARG A 126 -1.51 22.17 4.94
N VAL A 127 -0.23 22.39 5.24
CA VAL A 127 0.72 22.99 4.28
C VAL A 127 1.98 22.15 4.13
N VAL A 128 2.65 21.79 5.22
CA VAL A 128 3.98 21.16 5.15
C VAL A 128 3.90 19.75 4.54
N SER A 129 2.98 18.93 5.04
CA SER A 129 2.79 17.55 4.59
C SER A 129 2.41 17.46 3.11
N PRO A 130 1.37 18.19 2.62
CA PRO A 130 1.02 18.14 1.20
C PRO A 130 2.10 18.71 0.28
N LEU A 131 2.80 19.76 0.70
CA LEU A 131 3.88 20.35 -0.08
C LEU A 131 5.07 19.39 -0.19
N LEU A 132 5.51 18.80 0.92
CA LEU A 132 6.63 17.86 0.94
C LEU A 132 6.32 16.63 0.09
N MET A 133 5.12 16.06 0.24
CA MET A 133 4.69 14.91 -0.57
C MET A 133 4.55 15.26 -2.05
N LEU A 134 4.10 16.47 -2.40
CA LEU A 134 4.05 16.93 -3.79
C LEU A 134 5.47 17.04 -4.38
N ILE A 135 6.43 17.59 -3.62
CA ILE A 135 7.84 17.65 -4.07
C ILE A 135 8.40 16.26 -4.33
N ILE A 136 8.23 15.33 -3.40
CA ILE A 136 8.71 13.95 -3.56
C ILE A 136 8.03 13.30 -4.76
N PHE A 137 6.72 13.48 -4.91
CA PHE A 137 5.96 12.95 -6.03
C PHE A 137 6.47 13.48 -7.38
N LEU A 138 6.70 14.79 -7.52
CA LEU A 138 7.23 15.37 -8.75
C LEU A 138 8.65 14.90 -9.04
N PHE A 139 9.52 14.87 -8.04
CA PHE A 139 10.89 14.40 -8.21
C PHE A 139 10.90 12.92 -8.65
N PHE A 140 10.09 12.10 -8.01
CA PHE A 140 9.95 10.69 -8.34
C PHE A 140 9.38 10.50 -9.76
N PHE A 141 8.35 11.25 -10.15
CA PHE A 141 7.81 11.21 -11.51
C PHE A 141 8.84 11.60 -12.57
N VAL A 142 9.67 12.62 -12.30
CA VAL A 142 10.74 13.03 -13.21
C VAL A 142 11.80 11.95 -13.34
N VAL A 143 12.22 11.33 -12.23
CA VAL A 143 13.20 10.23 -12.23
C VAL A 143 12.65 9.03 -12.99
N GLU A 144 11.40 8.65 -12.73
CA GLU A 144 10.77 7.48 -13.34
C GLU A 144 10.59 7.64 -14.87
N VAL A 145 10.20 8.84 -15.32
CA VAL A 145 10.09 9.15 -16.76
C VAL A 145 11.46 9.19 -17.45
N SER A 146 12.53 9.49 -16.70
CA SER A 146 13.88 9.67 -17.27
C SER A 146 14.76 8.42 -17.19
N GLN A 147 14.37 7.40 -16.41
CA GLN A 147 15.15 6.17 -16.24
C GLN A 147 14.73 5.12 -17.27
N GLU A 148 15.69 4.68 -18.10
CA GLU A 148 15.51 3.47 -18.90
C GLU A 148 15.59 2.23 -18.00
N LEU A 149 14.62 1.32 -18.16
CA LEU A 149 14.50 0.04 -17.45
C LEU A 149 15.74 -0.84 -17.68
N THR A 150 16.74 -0.67 -16.82
CA THR A 150 18.02 -1.38 -16.85
C THR A 150 18.19 -2.24 -15.61
N TYR A 151 18.76 -3.44 -15.77
CA TYR A 151 19.11 -4.31 -14.65
C TYR A 151 20.61 -4.57 -14.61
N SER A 152 21.15 -4.65 -13.39
CA SER A 152 22.56 -4.92 -13.15
C SER A 152 22.82 -6.43 -13.10
N ILE A 153 23.62 -6.95 -14.05
CA ILE A 153 24.13 -8.33 -14.06
C ILE A 153 25.49 -8.36 -13.38
N TRP A 154 25.71 -9.42 -12.62
CA TRP A 154 27.01 -9.78 -12.10
C TRP A 154 27.70 -10.72 -13.10
N ASP A 155 28.38 -10.13 -14.09
CA ASP A 155 29.13 -10.87 -15.10
C ASP A 155 30.64 -10.82 -14.80
N PRO A 156 31.29 -11.96 -14.52
CA PRO A 156 32.73 -12.01 -14.25
C PRO A 156 33.61 -11.77 -15.50
N GLY A 157 33.01 -11.60 -16.68
CA GLY A 157 33.68 -11.30 -17.95
C GLY A 157 33.55 -9.85 -18.43
N TYR A 158 33.03 -8.93 -17.61
CA TYR A 158 32.82 -7.52 -17.99
C TYR A 158 34.11 -6.69 -17.89
N GLU A 159 34.36 -5.83 -18.88
CA GLU A 159 35.59 -5.04 -19.01
C GLU A 159 35.84 -4.05 -17.85
N GLU A 160 34.80 -3.64 -17.10
CA GLU A 160 34.92 -2.76 -15.91
C GLU A 160 34.58 -3.45 -14.59
N PHE A 161 34.95 -4.72 -14.41
CA PHE A 161 34.86 -5.39 -13.10
C PHE A 161 35.58 -4.55 -12.02
N PRO A 162 34.94 -4.18 -10.88
CA PRO A 162 33.78 -4.79 -10.22
C PRO A 162 32.42 -4.07 -10.42
N LYS A 163 32.24 -3.22 -11.45
CA LYS A 163 30.94 -2.58 -11.73
C LYS A 163 30.00 -3.55 -12.44
N SER A 164 28.72 -3.55 -12.03
CA SER A 164 27.68 -4.38 -12.64
C SER A 164 27.31 -3.88 -14.03
N GLN A 165 27.19 -4.81 -14.99
CA GLN A 165 26.79 -4.51 -16.36
C GLN A 165 25.29 -4.21 -16.39
N LYS A 166 24.90 -3.05 -16.95
CA LYS A 166 23.49 -2.68 -17.13
C LYS A 166 22.99 -3.21 -18.48
N ILE A 167 22.08 -4.18 -18.47
CA ILE A 167 21.38 -4.64 -19.69
C ILE A 167 19.92 -4.20 -19.59
N SER A 168 19.33 -3.82 -20.72
CA SER A 168 17.91 -3.47 -20.80
C SER A 168 17.04 -4.70 -20.56
N TYR A 169 15.95 -4.54 -19.80
CA TYR A 169 14.98 -5.62 -19.64
C TYR A 169 14.36 -6.01 -20.99
N PRO A 170 13.99 -7.28 -21.21
CA PRO A 170 13.23 -7.67 -22.39
C PRO A 170 11.80 -7.11 -22.35
N ASN A 171 11.20 -6.85 -23.51
CA ASN A 171 9.89 -6.17 -23.65
C ASN A 171 8.74 -6.79 -22.84
N TRP A 172 8.77 -8.10 -22.58
CA TRP A 172 7.74 -8.76 -21.77
C TRP A 172 7.78 -8.34 -20.29
N VAL A 173 8.94 -7.95 -19.77
CA VAL A 173 9.11 -7.46 -18.39
C VAL A 173 8.46 -6.11 -18.20
N TYR A 174 8.49 -5.24 -19.22
CA TYR A 174 7.77 -3.97 -19.19
C TYR A 174 6.27 -4.18 -18.99
N VAL A 175 5.69 -5.21 -19.63
CA VAL A 175 4.28 -5.56 -19.45
C VAL A 175 4.00 -5.98 -18.00
N VAL A 176 4.89 -6.78 -17.41
CA VAL A 176 4.78 -7.19 -16.00
C VAL A 176 4.86 -5.99 -15.06
N VAL A 177 5.82 -5.08 -15.29
CA VAL A 177 5.97 -3.85 -14.50
C VAL A 177 4.72 -2.97 -14.60
N VAL A 178 4.19 -2.76 -15.81
CA VAL A 178 2.97 -1.98 -16.02
C VAL A 178 1.77 -2.61 -15.33
N ILE A 179 1.64 -3.94 -15.33
CA ILE A 179 0.55 -4.63 -14.63
C ILE A 179 0.73 -4.46 -13.12
N VAL A 180 1.91 -4.75 -12.58
CA VAL A 180 2.15 -4.75 -11.13
C VAL A 180 2.07 -3.34 -10.54
N ALA A 181 2.58 -2.32 -11.23
CA ALA A 181 2.50 -0.93 -10.78
C ALA A 181 1.16 -0.26 -11.14
N GLY A 182 0.62 -0.59 -12.31
CA GLY A 182 -0.61 0.00 -12.85
C GLY A 182 -1.87 -0.48 -12.13
N VAL A 183 -1.99 -1.77 -11.82
CA VAL A 183 -3.20 -2.31 -11.20
C VAL A 183 -3.51 -1.62 -9.86
N PRO A 184 -2.59 -1.54 -8.88
CA PRO A 184 -2.90 -0.87 -7.61
C PRO A 184 -3.14 0.64 -7.80
N SER A 185 -2.35 1.32 -8.62
CA SER A 185 -2.51 2.76 -8.85
C SER A 185 -3.82 3.14 -9.55
N LEU A 186 -4.35 2.27 -10.43
CA LEU A 186 -5.62 2.46 -11.12
C LEU A 186 -6.85 2.15 -10.25
N THR A 187 -6.73 1.35 -9.18
CA THR A 187 -7.89 1.02 -8.34
C THR A 187 -8.52 2.24 -7.67
N ILE A 188 -7.72 3.21 -7.24
CA ILE A 188 -8.19 4.45 -6.60
C ILE A 188 -9.01 5.32 -7.56
N PRO A 189 -8.48 5.80 -8.70
CA PRO A 189 -9.26 6.58 -9.66
C PRO A 189 -10.39 5.75 -10.27
N GLY A 190 -10.19 4.44 -10.49
CA GLY A 190 -11.21 3.54 -10.99
C GLY A 190 -12.44 3.47 -10.08
N TYR A 191 -12.22 3.34 -8.77
CA TYR A 191 -13.32 3.35 -7.79
C TYR A 191 -13.99 4.73 -7.69
N ALA A 192 -13.21 5.81 -7.73
CA ALA A 192 -13.74 7.18 -7.73
C ALA A 192 -14.65 7.45 -8.94
N ILE A 193 -14.20 7.06 -10.14
CA ILE A 193 -14.97 7.18 -11.39
C ILE A 193 -16.20 6.29 -11.35
N TYR A 194 -16.08 5.03 -10.91
CA TYR A 194 -17.22 4.13 -10.76
C TYR A 194 -18.30 4.73 -9.84
N LYS A 195 -17.88 5.30 -8.70
CA LYS A 195 -18.81 5.95 -7.77
C LYS A 195 -19.43 7.21 -8.36
N LEU A 196 -18.68 8.01 -9.12
CA LEU A 196 -19.20 9.18 -9.83
C LEU A 196 -20.23 8.79 -10.89
N ILE A 197 -19.94 7.78 -11.71
CA ILE A 197 -20.87 7.26 -12.73
C ILE A 197 -22.11 6.70 -12.05
N ARG A 198 -21.96 5.92 -10.97
CA ARG A 198 -23.10 5.40 -10.21
C ARG A 198 -23.96 6.51 -9.62
N ASN A 199 -23.35 7.54 -9.03
CA ASN A 199 -24.07 8.68 -8.48
C ASN A 199 -24.76 9.52 -9.58
N HIS A 200 -24.14 9.66 -10.75
CA HIS A 200 -24.77 10.33 -11.90
C HIS A 200 -25.88 9.49 -12.55
N CYS A 201 -25.80 8.16 -12.49
CA CYS A 201 -26.82 7.24 -12.99
C CYS A 201 -27.95 6.97 -11.97
N GLN A 202 -27.72 7.18 -10.67
CA GLN A 202 -28.76 7.15 -9.65
C GLN A 202 -29.62 8.40 -9.76
N LYS A 203 -30.87 8.23 -10.21
CA LYS A 203 -31.87 9.31 -10.20
C LYS A 203 -32.07 9.84 -8.77
N PRO A 204 -32.35 11.14 -8.59
CA PRO A 204 -32.46 11.80 -7.27
C PRO A 204 -33.52 11.22 -6.31
N GLY A 205 -34.35 10.25 -6.73
CA GLY A 205 -35.32 9.58 -5.86
C GLY A 205 -34.74 8.51 -4.91
N ASP A 206 -33.52 8.02 -5.14
CA ASP A 206 -32.95 6.90 -4.36
C ASP A 206 -32.09 7.35 -3.15
N HIS A 207 -31.64 8.62 -3.16
CA HIS A 207 -30.92 9.22 -2.03
C HIS A 207 -31.78 9.29 -0.76
N GLN A 208 -33.10 9.47 -0.90
CA GLN A 208 -34.04 9.49 0.22
C GLN A 208 -34.26 8.08 0.81
N GLY A 209 -34.17 7.03 -0.01
CA GLY A 209 -34.24 5.63 0.42
C GLY A 209 -33.01 5.18 1.22
N LEU A 210 -31.82 5.66 0.84
CA LEU A 210 -30.57 5.29 1.53
C LEU A 210 -30.43 5.99 2.90
N VAL A 211 -30.83 7.27 3.01
CA VAL A 211 -30.80 8.02 4.27
C VAL A 211 -31.86 7.51 5.25
N SER A 212 -33.04 7.13 4.74
CA SER A 212 -34.09 6.51 5.57
C SER A 212 -33.68 5.12 6.03
N THR A 213 -33.09 4.26 5.18
CA THR A 213 -32.60 2.94 5.60
C THR A 213 -31.46 2.99 6.61
N LEU A 214 -30.49 3.91 6.45
CA LEU A 214 -29.44 4.17 7.46
C LEU A 214 -30.00 4.70 8.78
N SER A 215 -31.04 5.56 8.75
CA SER A 215 -31.73 6.02 9.96
C SER A 215 -32.53 4.91 10.64
N THR A 216 -33.25 4.05 9.91
CA THR A 216 -33.95 2.90 10.51
C THR A 216 -32.99 1.83 11.03
N ALA A 217 -31.84 1.60 10.38
CA ALA A 217 -30.83 0.68 10.89
C ALA A 217 -30.16 1.19 12.18
N SER A 218 -30.02 2.51 12.32
CA SER A 218 -29.55 3.16 13.55
C SER A 218 -30.59 3.14 14.67
N MET A 219 -31.87 3.35 14.36
CA MET A 219 -32.95 3.30 15.35
C MET A 219 -33.34 1.88 15.80
N ASN A 220 -33.07 0.85 14.99
CA ASN A 220 -33.40 -0.55 15.31
C ASN A 220 -32.21 -1.34 15.87
N GLY A 221 -31.19 -0.63 16.37
CA GLY A 221 -30.15 -1.19 17.25
C GLY A 221 -30.75 -1.53 18.62
N ASP A 222 -31.65 -2.51 18.63
CA ASP A 222 -32.30 -3.01 19.83
C ASP A 222 -31.25 -3.61 20.77
N LEU A 223 -31.14 -2.93 21.92
CA LEU A 223 -30.68 -3.44 23.19
C LEU A 223 -31.25 -4.85 23.43
N LYS A 224 -30.37 -5.85 23.46
CA LYS A 224 -30.62 -7.05 24.25
C LYS A 224 -29.57 -7.12 25.36
N TYR A 225 -30.09 -6.98 26.58
CA TYR A 225 -29.45 -7.33 27.85
C TYR A 225 -28.81 -8.71 27.80
#